data_AF-A0AAN8GXN8-F1
#
_entry.id   AF-A0AAN8GXN8-F1
#
_cell.length_a   1.000
_cell.length_b   1.000
_cell.length_c   1.000
_cell.angle_alpha   90.00
_cell.angle_beta   90.00
_cell.angle_gamma   90.00
#
_symmetry.space_group_name_H-M   'P 1'
#
loop_
_entity.id
_entity.type
_entity.pdbx_description
1 polymer ?
#
loop_
_entity_poly.entity_id
_entity_poly.type
_entity_poly.pdbx_seq_one_letter_code
_entity_poly.pdbx_strand_id
1 'polypeptide(L)'
;MVDALRVRLEEKEQLLTKKTKQLQDLNDEKSTLTGEIRDMKDMLDVKERKVNVLQKKIENLLEQLKDKDKQLAGLRERVQGLQTDSSNTDTALSTLEEALSEKERVIENLRDQKEREDRVRMEELELMRKENQLLKDTLSVLQPLKLTQSQPAIAVLSTNQRPDEEATAKVDGPPARSPTTQNIEEAVRKCPDITDRLRLLEQEVARNKEDSGKSQVEVERLMMALRDAEMDKLLKEKKIADLERQVKSPNIQKQTVAGEMTKDGLIDGHPHSLSQLEELMGALEKTRQELDATKLHLSSTQQSLHERDGHLNSLRHERRKQLEEILEMKQQALLAAISEKDANIALLELSSSKRKKSQEEVMALKREKDRLMHQLKQQTQSRMKMIADNYEEDHIHPQHHPHHSHHMQPANVHHRSLPRGPPPCQSPTPYGPGR
;
A
#
# COMPACT_ATOMS: atom_id res chain seq x y z
N MET A 1 66.68 32.45 47.03
CA MET A 1 65.71 33.08 46.08
C MET A 1 65.45 32.16 44.90
N VAL A 2 66.50 31.65 44.28
CA VAL A 2 66.44 30.72 43.14
C VAL A 2 65.49 29.54 43.37
N ASP A 3 65.49 28.92 44.56
CA ASP A 3 64.65 27.75 44.86
C ASP A 3 63.13 28.04 44.78
N ALA A 4 62.71 29.24 45.18
CA ALA A 4 61.30 29.65 45.08
C ALA A 4 60.86 29.87 43.63
N LEU A 5 61.77 30.37 42.77
CA LEU A 5 61.53 30.42 41.32
C LEU A 5 61.51 29.02 40.71
N ARG A 6 62.37 28.11 41.19
CA ARG A 6 62.43 26.72 40.74
C ARG A 6 61.15 25.95 41.04
N VAL A 7 60.65 25.96 42.27
CA VAL A 7 59.40 25.27 42.64
C VAL A 7 58.22 25.80 41.79
N ARG A 8 58.10 27.12 41.66
CA ARG A 8 57.06 27.76 40.84
C ARG A 8 57.16 27.42 39.35
N LEU A 9 58.38 27.19 38.84
CA LEU A 9 58.61 26.72 37.49
C LEU A 9 58.17 25.25 37.32
N GLU A 10 58.54 24.37 38.25
CA GLU A 10 58.15 22.95 38.25
C GLU A 10 56.61 22.81 38.34
N GLU A 11 55.92 23.65 39.11
CA GLU A 11 54.46 23.75 39.14
C GLU A 11 53.85 24.17 37.79
N LYS A 12 54.44 25.19 37.14
CA LYS A 12 53.99 25.70 35.83
C LYS A 12 54.19 24.65 34.73
N GLU A 13 55.30 23.93 34.73
CA GLU A 13 55.55 22.84 33.78
C GLU A 13 54.54 21.70 33.95
N GLN A 14 54.20 21.30 35.18
CA GLN A 14 53.13 20.32 35.43
C GLN A 14 51.76 20.79 34.91
N LEU A 15 51.45 22.09 35.02
CA LEU A 15 50.21 22.66 34.48
C LEU A 15 50.19 22.64 32.94
N LEU A 16 51.33 22.95 32.31
CA LEU A 16 51.51 22.86 30.86
C LEU A 16 51.34 21.41 30.35
N THR A 17 51.87 20.41 31.07
CA THR A 17 51.63 18.99 30.75
C THR A 17 50.15 18.63 30.84
N LYS A 18 49.45 19.07 31.90
CA LYS A 18 48.00 18.86 32.06
C LYS A 18 47.20 19.48 30.91
N LYS A 19 47.50 20.73 30.51
CA LYS A 19 46.86 21.38 29.34
C LYS A 19 47.21 20.69 28.01
N THR A 20 48.43 20.19 27.87
CA THR A 20 48.85 19.44 26.68
C THR A 20 48.05 18.14 26.54
N LYS A 21 47.80 17.42 27.64
CA LYS A 21 46.89 16.26 27.61
C LYS A 21 45.45 16.67 27.29
N GLN A 22 44.93 17.70 27.94
CA GLN A 22 43.56 18.18 27.70
C GLN A 22 43.32 18.61 26.23
N LEU A 23 44.33 19.13 25.53
CA LEU A 23 44.25 19.38 24.09
C LEU A 23 44.19 18.10 23.25
N GLN A 24 44.93 17.05 23.63
CA GLN A 24 44.86 15.76 22.95
C GLN A 24 43.47 15.14 23.15
N ASP A 25 43.00 15.06 24.40
CA ASP A 25 41.68 14.54 24.76
C ASP A 25 40.56 15.23 23.94
N LEU A 26 40.57 16.58 23.86
CA LEU A 26 39.62 17.37 23.06
C LEU A 26 39.77 17.20 21.54
N ASN A 27 40.98 16.93 21.05
CA ASN A 27 41.23 16.69 19.62
C ASN A 27 40.70 15.31 19.20
N ASP A 28 40.75 14.32 20.09
CA ASP A 28 40.23 12.98 19.86
C ASP A 28 38.70 12.94 19.98
N GLU A 29 38.10 13.73 20.90
CA GLU A 29 36.65 14.05 20.89
C GLU A 29 36.24 14.68 19.55
N LYS A 30 36.96 15.69 19.07
CA LYS A 30 36.71 16.34 17.77
C LYS A 30 36.72 15.32 16.62
N SER A 31 37.70 14.41 16.63
CA SER A 31 37.83 13.35 15.62
C SER A 31 36.59 12.44 15.61
N THR A 32 36.16 12.00 16.79
CA THR A 32 34.96 11.16 16.98
C THR A 32 33.69 11.86 16.46
N LEU A 33 33.43 13.10 16.89
CA LEU A 33 32.29 13.90 16.43
C LEU A 33 32.32 14.13 14.91
N THR A 34 33.50 14.28 14.32
CA THR A 34 33.67 14.41 12.86
C THR A 34 33.35 13.09 12.12
N GLY A 35 33.57 11.94 12.75
CA GLY A 35 33.12 10.63 12.28
C GLY A 35 31.60 10.50 12.33
N GLU A 36 31.00 10.75 13.49
CA GLU A 36 29.53 10.71 13.69
C GLU A 36 28.78 11.61 12.68
N ILE A 37 29.31 12.80 12.39
CA ILE A 37 28.78 13.75 11.40
C ILE A 37 28.85 13.21 9.96
N ARG A 38 29.76 12.28 9.65
CA ARG A 38 29.80 11.57 8.37
C ARG A 38 28.76 10.47 8.33
N ASP A 39 28.76 9.60 9.33
CA ASP A 39 27.88 8.44 9.40
C ASP A 39 26.39 8.85 9.42
N MET A 40 26.07 9.96 10.09
CA MET A 40 24.73 10.57 10.04
C MET A 40 24.37 11.16 8.67
N LYS A 41 25.32 11.71 7.90
CA LYS A 41 25.04 12.17 6.54
C LYS A 41 24.74 11.00 5.61
N ASP A 42 25.53 9.92 5.70
CA ASP A 42 25.28 8.70 4.94
C ASP A 42 23.92 8.07 5.34
N MET A 43 23.55 8.13 6.62
CA MET A 43 22.23 7.74 7.12
C MET A 43 21.08 8.63 6.59
N LEU A 44 21.28 9.95 6.50
CA LEU A 44 20.31 10.86 5.87
C LEU A 44 20.13 10.52 4.40
N ASP A 45 21.22 10.37 3.64
CA ASP A 45 21.23 10.00 2.23
C ASP A 45 20.43 8.71 1.98
N VAL A 46 20.63 7.68 2.82
CA VAL A 46 19.87 6.43 2.75
C VAL A 46 18.37 6.65 3.04
N LYS A 47 18.03 7.46 4.06
CA LYS A 47 16.63 7.77 4.40
C LYS A 47 15.93 8.63 3.34
N GLU A 48 16.60 9.59 2.72
CA GLU A 48 16.05 10.38 1.61
C GLU A 48 15.83 9.53 0.35
N ARG A 49 16.77 8.64 0.02
CA ARG A 49 16.55 7.63 -1.04
C ARG A 49 15.36 6.71 -0.72
N LYS A 50 15.20 6.30 0.55
CA LYS A 50 14.06 5.47 0.99
C LYS A 50 12.71 6.21 0.89
N VAL A 51 12.66 7.49 1.28
CA VAL A 51 11.50 8.38 1.11
C VAL A 51 11.11 8.45 -0.37
N ASN A 52 12.06 8.75 -1.27
CA ASN A 52 11.83 8.81 -2.72
C ASN A 52 11.30 7.48 -3.31
N VAL A 53 11.80 6.32 -2.84
CA VAL A 53 11.33 5.01 -3.29
C VAL A 53 9.91 4.70 -2.79
N LEU A 54 9.57 5.08 -1.55
CA LEU A 54 8.22 4.89 -1.00
C LEU A 54 7.20 5.80 -1.70
N GLN A 55 7.54 7.06 -1.96
CA GLN A 55 6.70 7.98 -2.74
C GLN A 55 6.37 7.43 -4.13
N LYS A 56 7.38 6.99 -4.89
CA LYS A 56 7.17 6.37 -6.21
C LYS A 56 6.32 5.10 -6.16
N LYS A 57 6.41 4.30 -5.09
CA LYS A 57 5.55 3.12 -4.93
C LYS A 57 4.10 3.50 -4.63
N ILE A 58 3.87 4.56 -3.85
CA ILE A 58 2.55 5.14 -3.58
C ILE A 58 1.94 5.72 -4.86
N GLU A 59 2.69 6.54 -5.60
CA GLU A 59 2.29 7.11 -6.90
C GLU A 59 1.87 6.03 -7.91
N ASN A 60 2.68 4.98 -8.06
CA ASN A 60 2.38 3.85 -8.94
C ASN A 60 1.11 3.08 -8.53
N LEU A 61 0.84 2.92 -7.22
CA LEU A 61 -0.39 2.26 -6.74
C LEU A 61 -1.63 3.14 -6.93
N LEU A 62 -1.51 4.46 -6.72
CA LEU A 62 -2.60 5.41 -6.95
C LEU A 62 -3.03 5.43 -8.42
N GLU A 63 -2.07 5.41 -9.36
CA GLU A 63 -2.40 5.36 -10.79
C GLU A 63 -3.03 4.00 -11.18
N GLN A 64 -2.56 2.88 -10.62
CA GLN A 64 -3.19 1.57 -10.81
C GLN A 64 -4.63 1.48 -10.28
N LEU A 65 -4.94 2.16 -9.16
CA LEU A 65 -6.31 2.27 -8.65
C LEU A 65 -7.18 3.09 -9.60
N LYS A 66 -6.69 4.25 -10.04
CA LYS A 66 -7.36 5.14 -11.01
C LYS A 66 -7.64 4.47 -12.35
N ASP A 67 -6.74 3.61 -12.85
CA ASP A 67 -6.98 2.78 -14.03
C ASP A 67 -8.06 1.71 -13.80
N LYS A 68 -8.10 1.10 -12.61
CA LYS A 68 -9.19 0.17 -12.23
C LYS A 68 -10.53 0.87 -12.11
N ASP A 69 -10.59 2.06 -11.50
CA ASP A 69 -11.82 2.85 -11.42
C ASP A 69 -12.37 3.21 -12.81
N LYS A 70 -11.48 3.56 -13.75
CA LYS A 70 -11.84 3.79 -15.15
C LYS A 70 -12.39 2.53 -15.84
N GLN A 71 -11.82 1.35 -15.56
CA GLN A 71 -12.34 0.07 -16.06
C GLN A 71 -13.70 -0.28 -15.43
N LEU A 72 -13.89 -0.01 -14.13
CA LEU A 72 -15.17 -0.19 -13.43
C LEU A 72 -16.25 0.75 -13.95
N ALA A 73 -15.92 2.00 -14.29
CA ALA A 73 -16.84 2.93 -14.94
C ALA A 73 -17.31 2.40 -16.31
N GLY A 74 -16.39 2.00 -17.19
CA GLY A 74 -16.73 1.39 -18.49
C GLY A 74 -17.34 -0.02 -18.43
N LEU A 75 -17.32 -0.67 -17.26
CA LEU A 75 -18.13 -1.86 -16.97
C LEU A 75 -19.56 -1.48 -16.59
N ARG A 76 -19.73 -0.49 -15.70
CA ARG A 76 -21.05 0.03 -15.29
C ARG A 76 -21.83 0.60 -16.46
N GLU A 77 -21.18 1.38 -17.33
CA GLU A 77 -21.78 1.92 -18.57
C GLU A 77 -22.30 0.82 -19.49
N ARG A 78 -21.53 -0.26 -19.70
CA ARG A 78 -21.97 -1.42 -20.49
C ARG A 78 -23.11 -2.21 -19.84
N VAL A 79 -23.11 -2.33 -18.51
CA VAL A 79 -24.23 -2.95 -17.78
C VAL A 79 -25.50 -2.09 -17.93
N GLN A 80 -25.39 -0.77 -17.84
CA GLN A 80 -26.51 0.15 -18.05
C GLN A 80 -27.04 0.10 -19.50
N GLY A 81 -26.16 -0.04 -20.50
CA GLY A 81 -26.55 -0.32 -21.88
C GLY A 81 -27.37 -1.60 -22.00
N LEU A 82 -26.85 -2.73 -21.50
CA LEU A 82 -27.54 -4.02 -21.52
C LEU A 82 -28.87 -4.02 -20.74
N GLN A 83 -28.97 -3.27 -19.64
CA GLN A 83 -30.23 -3.05 -18.92
C GLN A 83 -31.25 -2.26 -19.75
N THR A 84 -30.79 -1.29 -20.54
CA THR A 84 -31.63 -0.52 -21.46
C THR A 84 -32.11 -1.42 -22.60
N ASP A 85 -31.22 -2.23 -23.19
CA ASP A 85 -31.56 -3.20 -24.24
C ASP A 85 -32.54 -4.27 -23.74
N SER A 86 -32.39 -4.73 -22.49
CA SER A 86 -33.38 -5.61 -21.83
C SER A 86 -34.74 -4.91 -21.74
N SER A 87 -34.81 -3.71 -21.16
CA SER A 87 -36.08 -2.96 -21.01
C SER A 87 -36.75 -2.65 -22.35
N ASN A 88 -35.97 -2.42 -23.41
CA ASN A 88 -36.47 -2.27 -24.77
C ASN A 88 -37.06 -3.59 -25.31
N THR A 89 -36.40 -4.72 -25.02
CA THR A 89 -36.87 -6.07 -25.38
C THR A 89 -38.15 -6.43 -24.63
N ASP A 90 -38.22 -6.16 -23.33
CA ASP A 90 -39.40 -6.39 -22.49
C ASP A 90 -40.61 -5.57 -23.00
N THR A 91 -40.37 -4.32 -23.42
CA THR A 91 -41.40 -3.47 -24.06
C THR A 91 -41.87 -4.04 -25.40
N ALA A 92 -40.96 -4.56 -26.23
CA ALA A 92 -41.29 -5.18 -27.51
C ALA A 92 -42.07 -6.49 -27.33
N LEU A 93 -41.71 -7.31 -26.33
CA LEU A 93 -42.45 -8.53 -25.97
C LEU A 93 -43.88 -8.20 -25.53
N SER A 94 -44.06 -7.25 -24.61
CA SER A 94 -45.39 -6.81 -24.15
C SER A 94 -46.27 -6.28 -25.31
N THR A 95 -45.67 -5.58 -26.28
CA THR A 95 -46.36 -5.11 -27.51
C THR A 95 -46.81 -6.29 -28.39
N LEU A 96 -46.01 -7.36 -28.48
CA LEU A 96 -46.35 -8.57 -29.22
C LEU A 96 -47.43 -9.40 -28.51
N GLU A 97 -47.43 -9.45 -27.18
CA GLU A 97 -48.44 -10.11 -26.36
C GLU A 97 -49.82 -9.44 -26.50
N GLU A 98 -49.88 -8.10 -26.50
CA GLU A 98 -51.12 -7.36 -26.78
C GLU A 98 -51.61 -7.61 -28.21
N ALA A 99 -50.71 -7.58 -29.20
CA ALA A 99 -51.05 -7.85 -30.59
C ALA A 99 -51.55 -9.28 -30.83
N LEU A 100 -51.01 -10.28 -30.12
CA LEU A 100 -51.50 -11.66 -30.14
C LEU A 100 -52.88 -11.77 -29.47
N SER A 101 -53.07 -11.14 -28.31
CA SER A 101 -54.35 -11.13 -27.58
C SER A 101 -55.49 -10.55 -28.43
N GLU A 102 -55.22 -9.48 -29.20
CA GLU A 102 -56.21 -8.92 -30.13
C GLU A 102 -56.49 -9.86 -31.31
N LYS A 103 -55.49 -10.62 -31.80
CA LYS A 103 -55.73 -11.64 -32.83
C LYS A 103 -56.60 -12.78 -32.32
N GLU A 104 -56.39 -13.24 -31.09
CA GLU A 104 -57.25 -14.24 -30.45
C GLU A 104 -58.68 -13.72 -30.29
N ARG A 105 -58.86 -12.47 -29.86
CA ARG A 105 -60.18 -11.82 -29.77
C ARG A 105 -60.87 -11.74 -31.14
N VAL A 106 -60.15 -11.42 -32.22
CA VAL A 106 -60.71 -11.42 -33.59
C VAL A 106 -61.08 -12.84 -34.06
N ILE A 107 -60.26 -13.85 -33.76
CA ILE A 107 -60.54 -15.26 -34.08
C ILE A 107 -61.83 -15.73 -33.38
N GLU A 108 -62.03 -15.38 -32.12
CA GLU A 108 -63.25 -15.78 -31.38
C GLU A 108 -64.50 -15.07 -31.92
N ASN A 109 -64.43 -13.77 -32.21
CA ASN A 109 -65.53 -13.05 -32.87
C ASN A 109 -65.94 -13.67 -34.22
N LEU A 110 -64.97 -14.19 -34.99
CA LEU A 110 -65.22 -14.88 -36.25
C LEU A 110 -65.79 -16.30 -36.05
N ARG A 111 -65.40 -17.01 -34.98
CA ARG A 111 -66.01 -18.29 -34.58
C ARG A 111 -67.47 -18.10 -34.19
N ASP A 112 -67.77 -17.14 -33.31
CA ASP A 112 -69.14 -16.79 -32.92
C ASP A 112 -69.99 -16.37 -34.13
N GLN A 113 -69.42 -15.58 -35.06
CA GLN A 113 -70.13 -15.20 -36.28
C GLN A 113 -70.46 -16.44 -37.12
N LYS A 114 -69.49 -17.34 -37.32
CA LYS A 114 -69.72 -18.59 -38.06
C LYS A 114 -70.78 -19.45 -37.38
N GLU A 115 -70.76 -19.61 -36.06
CA GLU A 115 -71.81 -20.36 -35.36
C GLU A 115 -73.18 -19.70 -35.51
N ARG A 116 -73.27 -18.36 -35.45
CA ARG A 116 -74.51 -17.62 -35.71
C ARG A 116 -75.02 -17.81 -37.13
N GLU A 117 -74.14 -17.76 -38.14
CA GLU A 117 -74.52 -18.02 -39.54
C GLU A 117 -74.95 -19.48 -39.78
N ASP A 118 -74.22 -20.45 -39.22
CA ASP A 118 -74.55 -21.87 -39.37
C ASP A 118 -75.84 -22.24 -38.61
N ARG A 119 -76.15 -21.57 -37.49
CA ARG A 119 -77.44 -21.66 -36.79
C ARG A 119 -78.58 -21.15 -37.66
N VAL A 120 -78.45 -19.96 -38.24
CA VAL A 120 -79.47 -19.39 -39.16
C VAL A 120 -79.67 -20.30 -40.38
N ARG A 121 -78.60 -20.81 -41.00
CA ARG A 121 -78.72 -21.82 -42.08
C ARG A 121 -79.47 -23.08 -41.63
N MET A 122 -79.26 -23.54 -40.40
CA MET A 122 -79.97 -24.70 -39.86
C MET A 122 -81.46 -24.41 -39.65
N GLU A 123 -81.80 -23.22 -39.15
CA GLU A 123 -83.18 -22.75 -38.98
C GLU A 123 -83.90 -22.57 -40.34
N GLU A 124 -83.23 -21.99 -41.35
CA GLU A 124 -83.72 -21.90 -42.73
C GLU A 124 -83.95 -23.28 -43.36
N LEU A 125 -82.99 -24.21 -43.21
CA LEU A 125 -83.12 -25.59 -43.68
C LEU A 125 -84.19 -26.39 -42.92
N GLU A 126 -84.49 -26.05 -41.67
CA GLU A 126 -85.64 -26.59 -40.96
C GLU A 126 -86.97 -26.00 -41.47
N LEU A 127 -87.01 -24.70 -41.73
CA LEU A 127 -88.21 -24.02 -42.23
C LEU A 127 -88.57 -24.52 -43.64
N MET A 128 -87.59 -24.64 -44.55
CA MET A 128 -87.80 -25.25 -45.86
C MET A 128 -88.19 -26.73 -45.77
N ARG A 129 -87.70 -27.51 -44.78
CA ARG A 129 -88.20 -28.88 -44.56
C ARG A 129 -89.65 -28.91 -44.09
N LYS A 130 -90.04 -28.01 -43.17
CA LYS A 130 -91.42 -27.87 -42.67
C LYS A 130 -92.37 -27.46 -43.81
N GLU A 131 -91.96 -26.52 -44.65
CA GLU A 131 -92.70 -26.12 -45.86
C GLU A 131 -92.81 -27.26 -46.88
N ASN A 132 -91.71 -27.96 -47.21
CA ASN A 132 -91.75 -29.12 -48.11
C ASN A 132 -92.65 -30.24 -47.58
N GLN A 133 -92.69 -30.45 -46.25
CA GLN A 133 -93.59 -31.41 -45.63
C GLN A 133 -95.05 -30.97 -45.73
N LEU A 134 -95.38 -29.69 -45.46
CA LEU A 134 -96.72 -29.14 -45.65
C LEU A 134 -97.19 -29.19 -47.12
N LEU A 135 -96.29 -28.93 -48.07
CA LEU A 135 -96.56 -29.06 -49.51
C LEU A 135 -96.81 -30.52 -49.91
N LYS A 136 -96.04 -31.46 -49.35
CA LYS A 136 -96.25 -32.90 -49.55
C LYS A 136 -97.56 -33.41 -48.94
N ASP A 137 -97.96 -32.88 -47.79
CA ASP A 137 -99.21 -33.22 -47.13
C ASP A 137 -100.42 -32.61 -47.87
N THR A 138 -100.33 -31.38 -48.37
CA THR A 138 -101.37 -30.79 -49.23
C THR A 138 -101.46 -31.46 -50.60
N LEU A 139 -100.34 -31.85 -51.22
CA LEU A 139 -100.35 -32.72 -52.42
C LEU A 139 -101.05 -34.06 -52.14
N SER A 140 -100.84 -34.65 -50.96
CA SER A 140 -101.50 -35.90 -50.54
C SER A 140 -103.01 -35.71 -50.32
N VAL A 141 -103.44 -34.57 -49.78
CA VAL A 141 -104.87 -34.22 -49.61
C VAL A 141 -105.55 -33.90 -50.95
N LEU A 142 -104.84 -33.28 -51.89
CA LEU A 142 -105.33 -32.97 -53.23
C LEU A 142 -105.40 -34.19 -54.17
N GLN A 143 -104.99 -35.39 -53.73
CA GLN A 143 -104.94 -36.60 -54.56
C GLN A 143 -105.88 -37.76 -54.14
N PRO A 144 -107.22 -37.64 -54.30
CA PRO A 144 -108.12 -38.79 -54.25
C PRO A 144 -108.59 -39.26 -55.65
N LEU A 145 -108.09 -40.41 -56.11
CA LEU A 145 -108.53 -41.20 -57.29
C LEU A 145 -108.28 -40.55 -58.69
N LYS A 146 -107.81 -41.24 -59.76
CA LYS A 146 -107.53 -42.67 -60.02
C LYS A 146 -106.28 -42.89 -60.91
N LEU A 147 -105.60 -44.01 -60.67
CA LEU A 147 -104.98 -44.96 -61.64
C LEU A 147 -103.79 -44.60 -62.57
N THR A 148 -102.97 -45.65 -62.76
CA THR A 148 -102.08 -46.00 -63.90
C THR A 148 -100.72 -45.31 -64.11
N GLN A 149 -99.67 -46.07 -63.78
CA GLN A 149 -98.46 -46.37 -64.56
C GLN A 149 -97.91 -45.33 -65.56
N SER A 150 -96.66 -44.91 -65.34
CA SER A 150 -95.60 -45.03 -66.36
C SER A 150 -94.18 -44.89 -65.76
N GLN A 151 -93.25 -45.67 -66.33
CA GLN A 151 -91.79 -45.46 -66.33
C GLN A 151 -91.43 -44.73 -67.66
N PRO A 152 -90.18 -44.23 -67.95
CA PRO A 152 -88.88 -44.72 -67.44
C PRO A 152 -87.74 -43.70 -67.22
N ALA A 153 -86.55 -44.24 -66.89
CA ALA A 153 -85.18 -43.70 -67.13
C ALA A 153 -84.73 -42.47 -66.28
N ILE A 154 -83.44 -42.13 -66.15
CA ILE A 154 -82.15 -42.64 -66.69
C ILE A 154 -81.13 -42.74 -65.53
N ALA A 155 -80.28 -43.78 -65.47
CA ALA A 155 -79.14 -43.84 -64.51
C ALA A 155 -77.98 -44.80 -64.91
N VAL A 156 -77.53 -44.79 -66.18
CA VAL A 156 -76.49 -45.72 -66.71
C VAL A 156 -75.70 -45.03 -67.85
N LEU A 157 -74.37 -45.19 -68.07
CA LEU A 157 -73.20 -45.46 -67.19
C LEU A 157 -71.90 -45.29 -68.03
N SER A 158 -70.86 -44.63 -67.52
CA SER A 158 -69.47 -44.62 -68.06
C SER A 158 -68.50 -44.06 -66.99
N THR A 159 -67.55 -44.84 -66.43
CA THR A 159 -66.14 -45.03 -66.87
C THR A 159 -65.36 -43.72 -67.04
N ASN A 160 -64.18 -43.48 -66.43
CA ASN A 160 -63.18 -44.35 -65.77
C ASN A 160 -62.26 -43.49 -64.82
N GLN A 161 -61.28 -43.97 -64.02
CA GLN A 161 -60.64 -45.31 -63.94
C GLN A 161 -60.27 -45.77 -62.49
N ARG A 162 -59.01 -45.60 -62.04
CA ARG A 162 -58.31 -46.11 -60.83
C ARG A 162 -56.84 -45.58 -60.85
N PRO A 163 -55.97 -45.77 -59.83
CA PRO A 163 -56.12 -46.16 -58.41
C PRO A 163 -55.29 -45.19 -57.48
N ASP A 164 -54.62 -45.47 -56.34
CA ASP A 164 -54.57 -46.50 -55.26
C ASP A 164 -53.92 -45.86 -53.98
N GLU A 165 -53.59 -46.67 -52.93
CA GLU A 165 -52.54 -46.49 -51.87
C GLU A 165 -52.32 -45.11 -51.17
N GLU A 166 -52.38 -44.93 -49.84
CA GLU A 166 -52.84 -45.69 -48.65
C GLU A 166 -53.31 -44.63 -47.58
N ALA A 167 -53.32 -44.70 -46.22
CA ALA A 167 -52.77 -45.66 -45.26
C ALA A 167 -53.51 -45.76 -43.89
N THR A 168 -53.05 -46.71 -43.07
CA THR A 168 -53.18 -46.90 -41.60
C THR A 168 -53.60 -45.69 -40.71
N ALA A 169 -54.36 -45.84 -39.61
CA ALA A 169 -55.05 -47.04 -39.07
C ALA A 169 -56.14 -46.73 -38.02
N LYS A 170 -57.19 -47.56 -38.05
CA LYS A 170 -58.14 -48.05 -37.02
C LYS A 170 -58.50 -47.25 -35.74
N VAL A 171 -59.82 -47.23 -35.51
CA VAL A 171 -60.53 -46.98 -34.24
C VAL A 171 -60.90 -48.34 -33.58
N ASP A 172 -61.57 -48.29 -32.41
CA ASP A 172 -62.45 -49.29 -31.76
C ASP A 172 -61.98 -50.04 -30.49
N GLY A 173 -62.94 -50.18 -29.56
CA GLY A 173 -63.03 -51.17 -28.47
C GLY A 173 -64.43 -51.82 -28.51
N PRO A 174 -65.06 -52.28 -27.39
CA PRO A 174 -64.56 -52.55 -26.04
C PRO A 174 -64.47 -54.11 -25.85
N PRO A 175 -65.30 -54.91 -25.10
CA PRO A 175 -66.22 -54.74 -23.95
C PRO A 175 -65.64 -55.35 -22.64
N ALA A 176 -66.48 -55.87 -21.71
CA ALA A 176 -66.08 -56.55 -20.47
C ALA A 176 -67.01 -57.74 -20.10
N ARG A 177 -66.55 -58.68 -19.24
CA ARG A 177 -67.42 -59.70 -18.60
C ARG A 177 -66.83 -60.37 -17.33
N SER A 178 -67.61 -60.35 -16.24
CA SER A 178 -67.77 -61.31 -15.11
C SER A 178 -66.57 -62.12 -14.53
N PRO A 179 -66.35 -62.12 -13.19
CA PRO A 179 -65.42 -63.02 -12.48
C PRO A 179 -66.09 -64.28 -11.88
N THR A 180 -65.31 -65.30 -11.49
CA THR A 180 -65.73 -66.40 -10.57
C THR A 180 -64.52 -66.95 -9.79
N THR A 181 -64.77 -67.58 -8.63
CA THR A 181 -63.81 -67.98 -7.59
C THR A 181 -63.01 -69.27 -7.88
N GLN A 182 -61.80 -69.39 -7.30
CA GLN A 182 -61.26 -70.70 -6.85
C GLN A 182 -60.15 -70.60 -5.78
N ASN A 183 -60.23 -71.52 -4.80
CA ASN A 183 -59.23 -72.11 -3.89
C ASN A 183 -57.98 -71.27 -3.48
N ILE A 184 -57.84 -70.77 -2.24
CA ILE A 184 -57.62 -71.48 -0.96
C ILE A 184 -56.31 -72.30 -0.86
N GLU A 185 -55.78 -72.89 -1.95
CA GLU A 185 -54.54 -73.68 -1.88
C GLU A 185 -53.24 -72.84 -1.88
N GLU A 186 -53.34 -71.54 -2.18
CA GLU A 186 -52.20 -70.62 -2.24
C GLU A 186 -51.61 -70.23 -0.86
N ALA A 187 -52.22 -70.67 0.25
CA ALA A 187 -51.74 -70.33 1.60
C ALA A 187 -50.39 -71.00 1.95
N VAL A 188 -50.21 -72.27 1.57
CA VAL A 188 -49.03 -73.07 1.97
C VAL A 188 -47.76 -72.67 1.20
N ARG A 189 -47.89 -72.02 0.04
CA ARG A 189 -46.75 -71.61 -0.80
C ARG A 189 -46.09 -70.29 -0.35
N LYS A 190 -46.60 -69.61 0.68
CA LYS A 190 -46.17 -68.25 1.09
C LYS A 190 -45.17 -68.20 2.24
N CYS A 191 -44.82 -69.33 2.85
CA CYS A 191 -43.79 -69.39 3.90
C CYS A 191 -42.36 -68.98 3.44
N PRO A 192 -41.90 -69.27 2.20
CA PRO A 192 -40.62 -68.74 1.71
C PRO A 192 -40.64 -67.21 1.58
N ASP A 193 -41.66 -66.66 0.92
CA ASP A 193 -41.84 -65.22 0.68
C ASP A 193 -41.78 -64.39 1.97
N ILE A 194 -42.50 -64.82 3.02
CA ILE A 194 -42.47 -64.13 4.33
C ILE A 194 -41.07 -64.19 4.97
N THR A 195 -40.33 -65.30 4.81
CA THR A 195 -38.99 -65.48 5.38
C THR A 195 -37.94 -64.66 4.65
N ASP A 196 -37.99 -64.62 3.31
CA ASP A 196 -37.09 -63.82 2.49
C ASP A 196 -37.40 -62.31 2.64
N ARG A 197 -38.67 -61.94 2.77
CA ARG A 197 -39.12 -60.57 3.07
C ARG A 197 -38.73 -60.11 4.47
N LEU A 198 -38.73 -60.99 5.47
CA LEU A 198 -38.14 -60.71 6.78
C LEU A 198 -36.64 -60.44 6.66
N ARG A 199 -35.88 -61.29 5.95
CA ARG A 199 -34.44 -61.10 5.73
C ARG A 199 -34.12 -59.79 5.01
N LEU A 200 -34.95 -59.38 4.04
CA LEU A 200 -34.84 -58.08 3.37
C LEU A 200 -35.11 -56.92 4.33
N LEU A 201 -36.13 -57.00 5.19
CA LEU A 201 -36.42 -55.98 6.20
C LEU A 201 -35.33 -55.91 7.29
N GLU A 202 -34.74 -57.04 7.69
CA GLU A 202 -33.58 -57.08 8.59
C GLU A 202 -32.36 -56.40 7.95
N GLN A 203 -32.13 -56.62 6.66
CA GLN A 203 -31.07 -55.94 5.90
C GLN A 203 -31.36 -54.44 5.73
N GLU A 204 -32.62 -54.05 5.54
CA GLU A 204 -33.08 -52.66 5.48
C GLU A 204 -32.83 -51.95 6.83
N VAL A 205 -33.16 -52.62 7.94
CA VAL A 205 -32.90 -52.12 9.30
C VAL A 205 -31.40 -52.06 9.59
N ALA A 206 -30.59 -52.99 9.06
CA ALA A 206 -29.14 -52.93 9.16
C ALA A 206 -28.56 -51.73 8.40
N ARG A 207 -28.97 -51.51 7.13
CA ARG A 207 -28.60 -50.32 6.34
C ARG A 207 -28.96 -49.03 7.05
N ASN A 208 -30.23 -48.89 7.47
CA ASN A 208 -30.71 -47.69 8.16
C ASN A 208 -29.98 -47.43 9.48
N LYS A 209 -29.54 -48.46 10.21
CA LYS A 209 -28.69 -48.30 11.40
C LYS A 209 -27.27 -47.85 11.06
N GLU A 210 -26.67 -48.41 10.01
CA GLU A 210 -25.34 -48.02 9.53
C GLU A 210 -25.33 -46.56 9.04
N ASP A 211 -26.32 -46.18 8.23
CA ASP A 211 -26.46 -44.84 7.68
C ASP A 211 -26.85 -43.82 8.76
N SER A 212 -27.72 -44.17 9.71
CA SER A 212 -27.95 -43.36 10.92
C SER A 212 -26.68 -43.18 11.75
N GLY A 213 -25.78 -44.18 11.78
CA GLY A 213 -24.47 -44.07 12.42
C GLY A 213 -23.54 -43.09 11.70
N LYS A 214 -23.50 -43.14 10.36
CA LYS A 214 -22.74 -42.16 9.54
C LYS A 214 -23.28 -40.74 9.74
N SER A 215 -24.60 -40.56 9.71
CA SER A 215 -25.24 -39.27 9.98
C SER A 215 -24.97 -38.77 11.39
N GLN A 216 -24.97 -39.63 12.41
CA GLN A 216 -24.64 -39.26 13.79
C GLN A 216 -23.20 -38.74 13.91
N VAL A 217 -22.22 -39.42 13.30
CA VAL A 217 -20.81 -38.99 13.28
C VAL A 217 -20.64 -37.65 12.55
N GLU A 218 -21.34 -37.45 11.44
CA GLU A 218 -21.28 -36.17 10.71
C GLU A 218 -21.96 -35.02 11.50
N VAL A 219 -23.06 -35.29 12.21
CA VAL A 219 -23.67 -34.32 13.14
C VAL A 219 -22.70 -33.96 14.27
N GLU A 220 -22.00 -34.93 14.86
CA GLU A 220 -20.99 -34.67 15.89
C GLU A 220 -19.80 -33.85 15.36
N ARG A 221 -19.35 -34.13 14.12
CA ARG A 221 -18.31 -33.36 13.42
C ARG A 221 -18.75 -31.92 13.15
N LEU A 222 -19.99 -31.72 12.70
CA LEU A 222 -20.55 -30.39 12.45
C LEU A 222 -20.77 -29.59 13.75
N MET A 223 -21.21 -30.25 14.82
CA MET A 223 -21.33 -29.65 16.16
C MET A 223 -19.98 -29.24 16.75
N MET A 224 -18.90 -29.97 16.45
CA MET A 224 -17.54 -29.57 16.82
C MET A 224 -17.09 -28.34 16.03
N ALA A 225 -17.21 -28.37 14.70
CA ALA A 225 -16.85 -27.24 13.82
C ALA A 225 -17.65 -25.96 14.13
N LEU A 226 -18.91 -26.09 14.56
CA LEU A 226 -19.73 -24.95 15.01
C LEU A 226 -19.15 -24.30 16.29
N ARG A 227 -18.78 -25.10 17.29
CA ARG A 227 -18.16 -24.59 18.54
C ARG A 227 -16.80 -23.93 18.28
N ASP A 228 -16.01 -24.50 17.37
CA ASP A 228 -14.73 -23.91 16.98
C ASP A 228 -14.94 -22.55 16.28
N ALA A 229 -15.95 -22.45 15.41
CA ALA A 229 -16.34 -21.19 14.77
C ALA A 229 -16.91 -20.16 15.76
N GLU A 230 -17.68 -20.60 16.77
CA GLU A 230 -18.16 -19.74 17.87
C GLU A 230 -16.99 -19.21 18.72
N MET A 231 -16.00 -20.06 19.03
CA MET A 231 -14.81 -19.67 19.78
C MET A 231 -13.92 -18.70 19.00
N ASP A 232 -13.68 -18.97 17.72
CA ASP A 232 -12.90 -18.10 16.83
C ASP A 232 -13.63 -16.75 16.57
N LYS A 233 -14.97 -16.77 16.50
CA LYS A 233 -15.79 -15.54 16.52
C LYS A 233 -15.58 -14.75 17.81
N LEU A 234 -15.65 -15.37 18.99
CA LEU A 234 -15.45 -14.68 20.29
C LEU A 234 -14.03 -14.09 20.41
N LEU A 235 -13.01 -14.78 19.90
CA LEU A 235 -11.64 -14.28 19.83
C LEU A 235 -11.52 -13.05 18.90
N LYS A 236 -12.21 -13.07 17.76
CA LYS A 236 -12.28 -11.95 16.81
C LYS A 236 -13.03 -10.75 17.41
N GLU A 237 -14.19 -10.96 18.04
CA GLU A 237 -14.96 -9.91 18.72
C GLU A 237 -14.16 -9.26 19.84
N LYS A 238 -13.45 -10.05 20.66
CA LYS A 238 -12.53 -9.51 21.69
C LYS A 238 -11.42 -8.67 21.06
N LYS A 239 -10.78 -9.15 19.99
CA LYS A 239 -9.71 -8.42 19.30
C LYS A 239 -10.21 -7.11 18.68
N ILE A 240 -11.44 -7.09 18.16
CA ILE A 240 -12.10 -5.87 17.67
C ILE A 240 -12.32 -4.89 18.83
N ALA A 241 -12.87 -5.34 19.96
CA ALA A 241 -13.10 -4.49 21.13
C ALA A 241 -11.82 -3.88 21.72
N ASP A 242 -10.71 -4.62 21.73
CA ASP A 242 -9.41 -4.10 22.20
C ASP A 242 -8.78 -3.12 21.18
N LEU A 243 -8.97 -3.33 19.87
CA LEU A 243 -8.59 -2.35 18.83
C LEU A 243 -9.44 -1.07 18.91
N GLU A 244 -10.76 -1.19 19.11
CA GLU A 244 -11.65 -0.03 19.29
C GLU A 244 -11.27 0.81 20.50
N ARG A 245 -10.86 0.19 21.61
CA ARG A 245 -10.34 0.90 22.79
C ARG A 245 -9.05 1.64 22.50
N GLN A 246 -8.16 1.06 21.70
CA GLN A 246 -6.91 1.70 21.29
C GLN A 246 -7.19 2.94 20.42
N VAL A 247 -8.13 2.84 19.47
CA VAL A 247 -8.60 3.96 18.63
C VAL A 247 -9.35 5.03 19.42
N LYS A 248 -10.16 4.65 20.42
CA LYS A 248 -10.89 5.57 21.32
C LYS A 248 -10.03 6.16 22.46
N SER A 249 -8.72 5.91 22.49
CA SER A 249 -7.84 6.50 23.51
C SER A 249 -7.68 8.03 23.30
N PRO A 250 -7.52 8.85 24.36
CA PRO A 250 -7.81 10.29 24.26
C PRO A 250 -6.86 11.14 23.38
N ASN A 251 -5.72 10.59 22.96
CA ASN A 251 -4.63 11.37 22.34
C ASN A 251 -4.88 11.84 20.88
N ILE A 252 -5.98 11.43 20.23
CA ILE A 252 -6.26 11.79 18.82
C ILE A 252 -7.60 12.55 18.66
N GLN A 253 -8.31 12.89 19.76
CA GLN A 253 -9.56 13.66 19.70
C GLN A 253 -9.36 15.18 19.48
N LYS A 254 -8.66 15.55 18.39
CA LYS A 254 -8.61 16.94 17.88
C LYS A 254 -8.75 17.11 16.37
N GLN A 255 -8.99 16.06 15.58
CA GLN A 255 -9.27 16.23 14.15
C GLN A 255 -10.07 15.06 13.54
N THR A 256 -11.42 15.12 13.61
CA THR A 256 -12.40 14.55 12.64
C THR A 256 -13.83 14.63 13.21
N VAL A 257 -14.62 15.64 12.78
CA VAL A 257 -16.09 15.66 12.95
C VAL A 257 -16.73 16.22 11.68
N ALA A 258 -16.78 15.38 10.65
CA ALA A 258 -17.61 15.49 9.44
C ALA A 258 -17.27 14.27 8.56
N GLY A 259 -18.14 13.26 8.50
CA GLY A 259 -17.80 12.00 7.82
C GLY A 259 -18.82 10.87 7.93
N GLU A 260 -20.09 11.18 8.18
CA GLU A 260 -21.16 10.18 8.04
C GLU A 260 -21.40 9.91 6.55
N MET A 261 -20.85 8.80 6.06
CA MET A 261 -21.27 8.19 4.79
C MET A 261 -21.73 6.76 5.04
N THR A 262 -22.92 6.46 4.55
CA THR A 262 -23.64 5.20 4.69
C THR A 262 -22.80 4.03 4.16
N LYS A 263 -22.59 3.00 4.98
CA LYS A 263 -21.94 1.75 4.55
C LYS A 263 -22.98 0.77 3.97
N ASP A 264 -23.33 0.97 2.71
CA ASP A 264 -23.86 -0.15 1.90
C ASP A 264 -22.68 -1.05 1.49
N GLY A 265 -22.70 -2.30 1.93
CA GLY A 265 -21.58 -3.22 1.80
C GLY A 265 -21.65 -4.08 0.54
N LEU A 266 -20.88 -3.74 -0.51
CA LEU A 266 -20.75 -4.60 -1.70
C LEU A 266 -19.43 -4.42 -2.51
N ILE A 267 -18.26 -4.31 -1.85
CA ILE A 267 -16.96 -4.11 -2.55
C ILE A 267 -15.80 -4.93 -1.94
N ASP A 268 -15.78 -6.25 -2.17
CA ASP A 268 -14.71 -7.14 -1.67
C ASP A 268 -13.44 -7.18 -2.55
N GLY A 269 -13.47 -6.53 -3.73
CA GLY A 269 -12.33 -6.51 -4.68
C GLY A 269 -11.33 -5.36 -4.48
N HIS A 270 -11.66 -4.34 -3.68
CA HIS A 270 -10.88 -3.11 -3.50
C HIS A 270 -10.08 -2.97 -2.17
N PRO A 271 -10.33 -3.71 -1.07
CA PRO A 271 -9.71 -3.37 0.22
C PRO A 271 -8.20 -3.64 0.28
N HIS A 272 -7.70 -4.68 -0.39
CA HIS A 272 -6.29 -5.07 -0.28
C HIS A 272 -5.31 -4.02 -0.84
N SER A 273 -5.60 -3.42 -1.99
CA SER A 273 -4.77 -2.35 -2.56
C SER A 273 -4.82 -1.05 -1.76
N LEU A 274 -5.93 -0.78 -1.06
CA LEU A 274 -6.04 0.36 -0.13
C LEU A 274 -5.26 0.10 1.17
N SER A 275 -5.35 -1.10 1.76
CA SER A 275 -4.54 -1.50 2.91
C SER A 275 -3.04 -1.39 2.61
N GLN A 276 -2.60 -1.86 1.44
CA GLN A 276 -1.20 -1.73 1.02
C GLN A 276 -0.77 -0.28 0.79
N LEU A 277 -1.67 0.58 0.31
CA LEU A 277 -1.42 2.01 0.17
C LEU A 277 -1.26 2.69 1.54
N GLU A 278 -2.15 2.37 2.50
CA GLU A 278 -2.12 2.88 3.87
C GLU A 278 -0.85 2.43 4.62
N GLU A 279 -0.47 1.15 4.52
CA GLU A 279 0.80 0.62 5.03
C GLU A 279 2.02 1.38 4.47
N LEU A 280 2.03 1.68 3.18
CA LEU A 280 3.12 2.40 2.53
C LEU A 280 3.15 3.88 2.91
N MET A 281 1.99 4.52 3.08
CA MET A 281 1.88 5.89 3.58
C MET A 281 2.36 5.99 5.03
N GLY A 282 1.97 5.06 5.91
CA GLY A 282 2.48 4.96 7.27
C GLY A 282 3.99 4.70 7.32
N ALA A 283 4.52 3.84 6.45
CA ALA A 283 5.95 3.60 6.33
C ALA A 283 6.72 4.83 5.80
N LEU A 284 6.15 5.57 4.84
CA LEU A 284 6.72 6.83 4.33
C LEU A 284 6.79 7.88 5.43
N GLU A 285 5.69 8.07 6.16
CA GLU A 285 5.60 9.06 7.23
C GLU A 285 6.54 8.74 8.40
N LYS A 286 6.61 7.47 8.82
CA LYS A 286 7.62 7.02 9.77
C LYS A 286 9.05 7.26 9.27
N THR A 287 9.33 7.00 7.98
CA THR A 287 10.67 7.26 7.40
C THR A 287 11.01 8.75 7.40
N ARG A 288 10.02 9.65 7.20
CA ARG A 288 10.19 11.11 7.31
C ARG A 288 10.50 11.54 8.74
N GLN A 289 9.74 11.05 9.72
CA GLN A 289 9.99 11.35 11.13
C GLN A 289 11.37 10.85 11.58
N GLU A 290 11.80 9.66 11.13
CA GLU A 290 13.15 9.14 11.37
C GLU A 290 14.24 9.93 10.61
N LEU A 291 13.93 10.53 9.46
CA LEU A 291 14.83 11.40 8.71
C LEU A 291 15.03 12.72 9.45
N ASP A 292 13.95 13.39 9.83
CA ASP A 292 14.01 14.72 10.47
C ASP A 292 14.58 14.65 11.89
N ALA A 293 14.33 13.55 12.63
CA ALA A 293 15.05 13.25 13.88
C ALA A 293 16.57 13.11 13.66
N THR A 294 17.00 12.53 12.53
CA THR A 294 18.43 12.43 12.17
C THR A 294 18.99 13.79 11.77
N LYS A 295 18.22 14.66 11.11
CA LYS A 295 18.61 16.05 10.78
C LYS A 295 18.81 16.90 12.03
N LEU A 296 17.92 16.76 13.02
CA LEU A 296 18.06 17.39 14.34
C LEU A 296 19.33 16.91 15.06
N HIS A 297 19.55 15.59 15.12
CA HIS A 297 20.73 15.01 15.77
C HIS A 297 22.03 15.44 15.08
N LEU A 298 22.06 15.47 13.75
CA LEU A 298 23.20 15.97 12.98
C LEU A 298 23.50 17.43 13.31
N SER A 299 22.47 18.29 13.34
CA SER A 299 22.63 19.72 13.68
C SER A 299 23.15 19.93 15.11
N SER A 300 22.64 19.16 16.08
CA SER A 300 23.12 19.18 17.46
C SER A 300 24.58 18.72 17.59
N THR A 301 24.96 17.68 16.84
CA THR A 301 26.35 17.16 16.82
C THR A 301 27.29 18.14 16.11
N GLN A 302 26.84 18.80 15.04
CA GLN A 302 27.58 19.88 14.38
C GLN A 302 27.79 21.09 15.30
N GLN A 303 26.79 21.45 16.12
CA GLN A 303 26.97 22.47 17.16
C GLN A 303 27.98 22.03 18.22
N SER A 304 27.88 20.80 18.74
CA SER A 304 28.83 20.24 19.71
C SER A 304 30.27 20.25 19.16
N LEU A 305 30.47 19.87 17.90
CA LEU A 305 31.76 19.96 17.20
C LEU A 305 32.27 21.40 17.15
N HIS A 306 31.42 22.37 16.79
CA HIS A 306 31.80 23.79 16.72
C HIS A 306 32.18 24.36 18.09
N GLU A 307 31.46 23.99 19.15
CA GLU A 307 31.79 24.33 20.53
C GLU A 307 33.12 23.69 20.98
N ARG A 308 33.36 22.41 20.64
CA ARG A 308 34.67 21.75 20.91
C ARG A 308 35.79 22.47 20.17
N ASP A 309 35.60 22.87 18.92
CA ASP A 309 36.58 23.66 18.16
C ASP A 309 36.88 25.03 18.81
N GLY A 310 35.85 25.73 19.30
CA GLY A 310 36.02 26.97 20.07
C GLY A 310 36.81 26.75 21.37
N HIS A 311 36.51 25.67 22.11
CA HIS A 311 37.24 25.30 23.32
C HIS A 311 38.71 24.93 23.03
N LEU A 312 38.94 24.15 21.97
CA LEU A 312 40.26 23.68 21.54
C LEU A 312 41.15 24.85 21.12
N ASN A 313 40.63 25.80 20.33
CA ASN A 313 41.34 27.03 19.97
C ASN A 313 41.64 27.92 21.19
N SER A 314 40.68 28.10 22.10
CA SER A 314 40.91 28.84 23.36
C SER A 314 42.00 28.18 24.22
N LEU A 315 42.01 26.85 24.30
CA LEU A 315 43.00 26.09 25.07
C LEU A 315 44.38 26.06 24.38
N ARG A 316 44.46 26.09 23.04
CA ARG A 316 45.71 26.30 22.29
C ARG A 316 46.35 27.63 22.66
N HIS A 317 45.57 28.73 22.58
CA HIS A 317 46.06 30.07 22.91
C HIS A 317 46.57 30.15 24.36
N GLU A 318 45.78 29.67 25.32
CA GLU A 318 46.18 29.61 26.74
C GLU A 318 47.41 28.70 26.98
N ARG A 319 47.57 27.60 26.21
CA ARG A 319 48.80 26.78 26.26
C ARG A 319 50.01 27.55 25.75
N ARG A 320 49.91 28.31 24.64
CA ARG A 320 51.01 29.14 24.12
C ARG A 320 51.43 30.20 25.14
N LYS A 321 50.47 30.90 25.74
CA LYS A 321 50.71 31.86 26.84
C LYS A 321 51.40 31.23 28.06
N GLN A 322 50.98 30.04 28.50
CA GLN A 322 51.67 29.36 29.61
C GLN A 322 53.10 28.94 29.25
N LEU A 323 53.36 28.61 27.98
CA LEU A 323 54.69 28.28 27.47
C LEU A 323 55.59 29.54 27.42
N GLU A 324 55.04 30.69 27.03
CA GLU A 324 55.68 32.02 27.17
C GLU A 324 56.06 32.34 28.62
N GLU A 325 55.11 32.21 29.55
CA GLU A 325 55.35 32.43 30.99
C GLU A 325 56.46 31.52 31.54
N ILE A 326 56.51 30.24 31.13
CA ILE A 326 57.55 29.29 31.50
C ILE A 326 58.92 29.69 30.95
N LEU A 327 58.99 30.14 29.70
CA LEU A 327 60.25 30.57 29.08
C LEU A 327 60.77 31.87 29.70
N GLU A 328 59.88 32.76 30.14
CA GLU A 328 60.25 33.96 30.91
C GLU A 328 60.71 33.62 32.33
N MET A 329 59.99 32.77 33.07
CA MET A 329 60.42 32.33 34.41
C MET A 329 61.78 31.62 34.39
N LYS A 330 62.07 30.82 33.34
CA LYS A 330 63.41 30.26 33.11
C LYS A 330 64.48 31.34 32.88
N GLN A 331 64.18 32.38 32.10
CA GLN A 331 65.09 33.49 31.88
C GLN A 331 65.35 34.28 33.18
N GLN A 332 64.32 34.53 33.97
CA GLN A 332 64.41 35.18 35.29
C GLN A 332 65.20 34.34 36.31
N ALA A 333 64.98 33.02 36.35
CA ALA A 333 65.71 32.11 37.24
C ALA A 333 67.21 32.02 36.90
N LEU A 334 67.57 32.01 35.60
CA LEU A 334 68.97 32.05 35.16
C LEU A 334 69.64 33.39 35.51
N LEU A 335 68.95 34.51 35.31
CA LEU A 335 69.44 35.84 35.72
C LEU A 335 69.65 35.94 37.24
N ALA A 336 68.69 35.43 38.03
CA ALA A 336 68.79 35.36 39.48
C ALA A 336 70.00 34.51 39.93
N ALA A 337 70.20 33.34 39.33
CA ALA A 337 71.33 32.48 39.64
C ALA A 337 72.67 33.12 39.26
N ILE A 338 72.78 33.81 38.11
CA ILE A 338 73.99 34.57 37.73
C ILE A 338 74.29 35.66 38.78
N SER A 339 73.27 36.45 39.16
CA SER A 339 73.42 37.50 40.18
C SER A 339 73.81 36.96 41.55
N GLU A 340 73.35 35.76 41.92
CA GLU A 340 73.74 35.09 43.16
C GLU A 340 75.22 34.63 43.12
N LYS A 341 75.68 34.10 41.98
CA LYS A 341 77.11 33.77 41.79
C LYS A 341 77.99 35.01 41.81
N ASP A 342 77.57 36.13 41.20
CA ASP A 342 78.31 37.39 41.25
C ASP A 342 78.40 37.96 42.68
N ALA A 343 77.31 37.92 43.45
CA ALA A 343 77.32 38.32 44.86
C ALA A 343 78.28 37.44 45.68
N ASN A 344 78.26 36.12 45.48
CA ASN A 344 79.15 35.19 46.18
C ASN A 344 80.63 35.39 45.79
N ILE A 345 80.92 35.67 44.52
CA ILE A 345 82.27 36.04 44.06
C ILE A 345 82.74 37.31 44.77
N ALA A 346 81.94 38.37 44.78
CA ALA A 346 82.29 39.63 45.42
C ALA A 346 82.50 39.49 46.94
N LEU A 347 81.63 38.72 47.62
CA LEU A 347 81.77 38.45 49.06
C LEU A 347 83.05 37.67 49.38
N LEU A 348 83.43 36.67 48.57
CA LEU A 348 84.69 35.95 48.75
C LEU A 348 85.89 36.85 48.45
N GLU A 349 85.89 37.60 47.34
CA GLU A 349 86.99 38.49 46.96
C GLU A 349 87.23 39.61 48.00
N LEU A 350 86.18 40.10 48.68
CA LEU A 350 86.29 41.08 49.76
C LEU A 350 86.70 40.46 51.11
N SER A 351 86.21 39.26 51.46
CA SER A 351 86.44 38.66 52.79
C SER A 351 87.73 37.84 52.91
N SER A 352 88.33 37.40 51.80
CA SER A 352 89.39 36.38 51.81
C SER A 352 90.74 36.88 51.29
N SER A 353 91.49 37.59 52.15
CA SER A 353 92.86 38.02 51.83
C SER A 353 93.79 36.83 51.50
N LYS A 354 94.03 36.62 50.19
CA LYS A 354 95.06 35.76 49.58
C LYS A 354 95.12 34.30 50.05
N ARG A 355 94.04 33.73 50.60
CA ARG A 355 93.98 32.29 50.94
C ARG A 355 93.78 31.44 49.69
N LYS A 356 94.74 30.57 49.35
CA LYS A 356 94.71 29.69 48.17
C LYS A 356 93.36 28.97 47.95
N LYS A 357 92.78 28.38 49.01
CA LYS A 357 91.48 27.70 48.94
C LYS A 357 90.33 28.60 48.44
N SER A 358 90.32 29.87 48.85
CA SER A 358 89.28 30.82 48.42
C SER A 358 89.50 31.27 46.97
N GLN A 359 90.75 31.40 46.54
CA GLN A 359 91.07 31.68 45.13
C GLN A 359 90.63 30.52 44.22
N GLU A 360 90.75 29.27 44.70
CA GLU A 360 90.24 28.07 44.02
C GLU A 360 88.70 28.08 43.94
N GLU A 361 88.02 28.48 45.01
CA GLU A 361 86.55 28.61 45.08
C GLU A 361 86.00 29.73 44.18
N VAL A 362 86.62 30.92 44.18
CA VAL A 362 86.31 32.03 43.26
C VAL A 362 86.50 31.60 41.79
N MET A 363 87.54 30.82 41.48
CA MET A 363 87.72 30.25 40.15
C MET A 363 86.68 29.16 39.80
N ALA A 364 86.10 28.48 40.78
CA ALA A 364 85.00 27.54 40.55
C ALA A 364 83.69 28.30 40.24
N LEU A 365 83.33 29.30 41.05
CA LEU A 365 82.15 30.14 40.85
C LEU A 365 82.16 30.88 39.50
N LYS A 366 83.31 31.39 39.06
CA LYS A 366 83.44 32.05 37.74
C LYS A 366 83.13 31.09 36.58
N ARG A 367 83.68 29.86 36.60
CA ARG A 367 83.34 28.83 35.61
C ARG A 367 81.87 28.38 35.68
N GLU A 368 81.24 28.45 36.85
CA GLU A 368 79.82 28.15 37.01
C GLU A 368 78.94 29.27 36.44
N LYS A 369 79.28 30.54 36.71
CA LYS A 369 78.66 31.70 36.06
C LYS A 369 78.78 31.63 34.53
N ASP A 370 79.93 31.27 33.99
CA ASP A 370 80.12 31.15 32.53
C ASP A 370 79.16 30.11 31.91
N ARG A 371 78.90 28.99 32.60
CA ARG A 371 77.89 28.00 32.19
C ARG A 371 76.47 28.56 32.23
N LEU A 372 76.11 29.27 33.29
CA LEU A 372 74.80 29.93 33.41
C LEU A 372 74.59 31.00 32.34
N MET A 373 75.63 31.77 31.98
CA MET A 373 75.55 32.74 30.87
C MET A 373 75.35 32.05 29.51
N HIS A 374 75.97 30.90 29.27
CA HIS A 374 75.71 30.10 28.06
C HIS A 374 74.28 29.56 28.02
N GLN A 375 73.76 29.07 29.15
CA GLN A 375 72.36 28.65 29.28
C GLN A 375 71.38 29.82 29.05
N LEU A 376 71.67 31.00 29.60
CA LEU A 376 70.85 32.21 29.39
C LEU A 376 70.82 32.63 27.91
N LYS A 377 71.95 32.53 27.20
CA LYS A 377 72.01 32.80 25.76
C LYS A 377 71.16 31.81 24.95
N GLN A 378 71.25 30.51 25.26
CA GLN A 378 70.42 29.47 24.65
C GLN A 378 68.92 29.69 24.95
N GLN A 379 68.56 29.95 26.20
CA GLN A 379 67.19 30.24 26.62
C GLN A 379 66.60 31.47 25.92
N THR A 380 67.40 32.52 25.74
CA THR A 380 66.98 33.72 25.01
C THR A 380 66.71 33.41 23.53
N GLN A 381 67.59 32.61 22.89
CA GLN A 381 67.37 32.14 21.51
C GLN A 381 66.13 31.25 21.39
N SER A 382 65.88 30.35 22.35
CA SER A 382 64.68 29.51 22.40
C SER A 382 63.39 30.34 22.56
N ARG A 383 63.41 31.38 23.41
CA ARG A 383 62.29 32.33 23.55
C ARG A 383 62.01 33.07 22.23
N MET A 384 63.06 33.58 21.57
CA MET A 384 62.91 34.26 20.27
C MET A 384 62.37 33.33 19.17
N LYS A 385 62.84 32.08 19.09
CA LYS A 385 62.32 31.11 18.10
C LYS A 385 60.83 30.83 18.33
N MET A 386 60.44 30.54 19.57
CA MET A 386 59.04 30.23 19.92
C MET A 386 58.10 31.41 19.59
N ILE A 387 58.53 32.66 19.81
CA ILE A 387 57.78 33.84 19.37
C ILE A 387 57.62 33.87 17.84
N ALA A 388 58.66 33.57 17.07
CA ALA A 388 58.57 33.51 15.61
C ALA A 388 57.66 32.37 15.13
N ASP A 389 57.79 31.17 15.71
CA ASP A 389 56.95 30.01 15.41
C ASP A 389 55.44 30.32 15.65
N ASN A 390 55.11 31.09 16.70
CA ASN A 390 53.73 31.51 17.01
C ASN A 390 53.11 32.43 15.93
N TYR A 391 53.89 33.32 15.31
CA TYR A 391 53.37 34.27 14.31
C TYR A 391 52.93 33.57 13.01
N GLU A 392 53.55 32.46 12.62
CA GLU A 392 53.12 31.71 11.42
C GLU A 392 51.88 30.84 11.71
N GLU A 393 51.76 30.26 12.92
CA GLU A 393 50.62 29.41 13.27
C GLU A 393 49.27 30.18 13.20
N ASP A 394 49.23 31.41 13.69
CA ASP A 394 48.01 32.23 13.67
C ASP A 394 47.65 32.79 12.26
N HIS A 395 48.61 32.80 11.32
CA HIS A 395 48.36 33.18 9.92
C HIS A 395 47.87 32.01 9.04
N ILE A 396 48.03 30.76 9.49
CA ILE A 396 47.65 29.55 8.73
C ILE A 396 46.19 29.10 9.02
N HIS A 397 45.53 29.64 10.04
CA HIS A 397 44.15 29.27 10.43
C HIS A 397 42.96 30.20 10.05
N PRO A 398 43.07 31.35 9.35
CA PRO A 398 41.90 32.19 9.03
C PRO A 398 40.78 31.56 8.17
N GLN A 399 41.01 30.43 7.49
CA GLN A 399 40.23 30.10 6.27
C GLN A 399 39.69 28.66 6.15
N HIS A 400 39.25 28.07 7.26
CA HIS A 400 38.18 27.06 7.19
C HIS A 400 36.80 27.71 7.35
N HIS A 401 36.38 28.44 6.31
CA HIS A 401 34.98 28.83 6.17
C HIS A 401 34.10 27.57 6.12
N PRO A 402 32.93 27.55 6.79
CA PRO A 402 31.95 26.50 6.57
C PRO A 402 31.53 26.51 5.09
N HIS A 403 31.74 25.39 4.38
CA HIS A 403 31.18 25.22 3.04
C HIS A 403 29.65 25.32 3.14
N HIS A 404 29.11 26.43 2.64
CA HIS A 404 27.69 26.72 2.63
C HIS A 404 27.00 25.66 1.77
N SER A 405 26.31 24.71 2.42
CA SER A 405 25.59 23.67 1.70
C SER A 405 24.49 24.31 0.85
N HIS A 406 24.37 23.87 -0.41
CA HIS A 406 23.57 24.56 -1.41
C HIS A 406 22.14 24.84 -0.94
N HIS A 407 21.80 26.13 -0.85
CA HIS A 407 20.43 26.58 -0.69
C HIS A 407 19.64 26.22 -1.96
N MET A 408 18.94 25.08 -1.93
CA MET A 408 17.99 24.70 -2.97
C MET A 408 16.80 25.67 -2.92
N GLN A 409 16.73 26.57 -3.91
CA GLN A 409 15.59 27.47 -4.06
C GLN A 409 14.31 26.64 -4.31
N PRO A 410 13.20 26.92 -3.61
CA PRO A 410 11.92 26.33 -3.97
C PRO A 410 11.46 26.89 -5.31
N ALA A 411 11.25 26.02 -6.30
CA ALA A 411 10.73 26.40 -7.61
C ALA A 411 9.25 26.79 -7.49
N ASN A 412 8.97 28.06 -7.21
CA ASN A 412 7.61 28.58 -7.23
C ASN A 412 7.16 28.86 -8.68
N VAL A 413 5.87 28.66 -8.93
CA VAL A 413 5.28 28.54 -10.28
C VAL A 413 4.50 29.80 -10.65
N HIS A 414 4.28 30.03 -11.96
CA HIS A 414 3.48 31.11 -12.58
C HIS A 414 4.23 32.47 -12.70
N HIS A 415 4.19 33.25 -13.81
CA HIS A 415 3.30 33.24 -14.99
C HIS A 415 3.89 34.01 -16.21
N ARG A 416 3.44 33.62 -17.42
CA ARG A 416 3.09 34.47 -18.60
C ARG A 416 4.16 35.18 -19.47
N SER A 417 4.59 34.43 -20.50
CA SER A 417 4.50 34.78 -21.95
C SER A 417 4.95 36.14 -22.52
N LEU A 418 5.91 36.10 -23.45
CA LEU A 418 5.88 36.78 -24.78
C LEU A 418 6.87 36.07 -25.75
N PRO A 419 6.58 35.93 -27.06
CA PRO A 419 7.43 35.17 -27.99
C PRO A 419 8.57 36.00 -28.60
N ARG A 420 9.74 35.38 -28.77
CA ARG A 420 10.92 35.98 -29.43
C ARG A 420 11.05 35.43 -30.86
N GLY A 421 11.17 36.32 -31.85
CA GLY A 421 11.25 35.94 -33.26
C GLY A 421 12.54 35.21 -33.65
N PRO A 422 12.56 34.51 -34.81
CA PRO A 422 13.71 33.73 -35.28
C PRO A 422 14.89 34.61 -35.74
N PRO A 423 16.13 34.10 -35.69
CA PRO A 423 17.32 34.81 -36.15
C PRO A 423 17.44 34.83 -37.69
N PRO A 424 18.13 35.83 -38.28
CA PRO A 424 18.37 35.90 -39.72
C PRO A 424 19.43 34.90 -40.18
N CYS A 425 19.20 34.27 -41.34
CA CYS A 425 20.15 33.36 -41.98
C CYS A 425 21.37 34.11 -42.52
N GLN A 426 22.57 33.53 -42.37
CA GLN A 426 23.77 33.97 -43.09
C GLN A 426 23.79 33.33 -44.49
N SER A 427 24.01 34.14 -45.53
CA SER A 427 24.08 33.70 -46.92
C SER A 427 25.52 33.31 -47.33
N PRO A 428 25.74 32.16 -48.02
CA PRO A 428 27.05 31.81 -48.55
C PRO A 428 27.46 32.68 -49.76
N THR A 429 28.77 32.90 -49.91
CA THR A 429 29.38 33.55 -51.08
C THR A 429 29.52 32.59 -52.28
N PRO A 430 29.12 33.00 -53.50
CA PRO A 430 29.62 32.41 -54.74
C PRO A 430 30.82 33.21 -55.32
N TYR A 431 31.59 32.57 -56.21
CA TYR A 431 32.70 33.16 -56.95
C TYR A 431 32.22 34.08 -58.09
N GLY A 432 33.13 34.90 -58.66
CA GLY A 432 32.90 35.65 -59.91
C GLY A 432 32.87 34.76 -61.17
N PRO A 433 33.04 35.29 -62.41
CA PRO A 433 34.04 36.30 -62.75
C PRO A 433 33.59 37.42 -63.74
N GLY A 434 34.53 38.31 -64.10
CA GLY A 434 34.36 39.39 -65.09
C GLY A 434 34.33 40.78 -64.44
N ARG A 435 35.02 41.79 -64.96
CA ARG A 435 35.75 41.90 -66.24
C ARG A 435 36.98 42.81 -66.10
#